data_AF-Q7USQ8-F1
#
_entry.id   AF-Q7USQ8-F1
#
_cell.length_a   1.000
_cell.length_b   1.000
_cell.length_c   1.000
_cell.angle_alpha   90.00
_cell.angle_beta   90.00
_cell.angle_gamma   90.00
#
_symmetry.space_group_name_H-M   'P 1'
#
loop_
_entity.id
_entity.type
_entity.pdbx_description
1 polymer ?
#
loop_
_entity_poly.entity_id
_entity_poly.type
_entity_poly.pdbx_seq_one_letter_code
_entity_poly.pdbx_strand_id
1 'polypeptide(L)'
;MANLIFDGAIKHSNLPTARGLTLGVAFFRVPTADTPPPFNGDPPGDAVTDCYSVYESVDLDADSIEIPDLIPFSIVREPGIYYLQLRAVLYRFHNGKHFAQVEQFFFTRRPLEISAELPLVTLPMEWPDIPLEDLGVDGTVKPKRKLPWPLTWVLR
;
A
#
# COMPACT_ATOMS: atom_id res chain seq x y z
N MET A 1 15.99 -14.80 19.18
CA MET A 1 15.66 -13.53 19.85
C MET A 1 14.15 -13.46 19.98
N ALA A 2 13.61 -12.82 21.04
CA ALA A 2 12.16 -12.67 21.17
C ALA A 2 11.64 -11.64 20.16
N ASN A 3 10.47 -11.89 19.55
CA ASN A 3 9.81 -10.89 18.71
C ASN A 3 9.29 -9.73 19.57
N LEU A 4 9.32 -8.54 18.99
CA LEU A 4 8.78 -7.30 19.56
C LEU A 4 7.49 -6.92 18.84
N ILE A 5 6.70 -6.08 19.49
CA ILE A 5 5.55 -5.42 18.86
C ILE A 5 6.07 -4.07 18.33
N PHE A 6 5.96 -3.86 17.03
CA PHE A 6 6.24 -2.61 16.35
C PHE A 6 4.92 -1.86 16.12
N ASP A 7 4.66 -0.89 17.00
CA ASP A 7 3.49 -0.03 16.91
C ASP A 7 3.80 1.27 16.17
N GLY A 8 2.86 1.68 15.33
CA GLY A 8 2.98 2.90 14.56
C GLY A 8 1.66 3.39 14.00
N ALA A 9 1.75 4.44 13.21
CA ALA A 9 0.63 4.96 12.46
C ALA A 9 1.07 5.43 11.08
N ILE A 10 0.14 5.42 10.13
CA ILE A 10 0.32 6.02 8.81
C ILE A 10 -0.50 7.29 8.78
N LYS A 11 0.13 8.41 8.40
CA LYS A 11 -0.55 9.69 8.22
C LYS A 11 -0.53 10.05 6.75
N HIS A 12 -1.70 10.22 6.16
CA HIS A 12 -1.81 10.56 4.73
C HIS A 12 -2.04 12.06 4.50
N SER A 13 -1.57 12.55 3.36
CA SER A 13 -1.87 13.89 2.86
C SER A 13 -2.12 13.86 1.36
N ASN A 14 -2.94 14.80 0.89
CA ASN A 14 -3.30 14.96 -0.52
C ASN A 14 -3.96 13.72 -1.16
N LEU A 15 -4.57 12.85 -0.34
CA LEU A 15 -5.19 11.62 -0.83
C LEU A 15 -6.42 11.95 -1.70
N PRO A 16 -6.45 11.56 -2.99
CA PRO A 16 -7.60 11.80 -3.85
C PRO A 16 -8.84 11.06 -3.36
N THR A 17 -10.02 11.53 -3.78
CA THR A 17 -11.27 10.78 -3.60
C THR A 17 -11.12 9.38 -4.18
N ALA A 18 -11.46 8.39 -3.37
CA ALA A 18 -11.25 6.98 -3.67
C ALA A 18 -12.42 6.13 -3.19
N ARG A 19 -12.54 4.97 -3.83
CA ARG A 19 -13.47 3.88 -3.52
C ARG A 19 -12.80 2.79 -2.67
N GLY A 20 -11.49 2.87 -2.51
CA GLY A 20 -10.76 1.94 -1.67
C GLY A 20 -9.32 2.36 -1.44
N LEU A 21 -8.75 1.91 -0.34
CA LEU A 21 -7.34 1.99 -0.02
C LEU A 21 -6.89 0.69 0.64
N THR A 22 -5.81 0.12 0.12
CA THR A 22 -5.07 -0.96 0.76
C THR A 22 -3.66 -0.48 1.08
N LEU A 23 -3.20 -0.72 2.30
CA LEU A 23 -1.85 -0.35 2.74
C LEU A 23 -1.09 -1.58 3.27
N GLY A 24 0.17 -1.68 2.89
CA GLY A 24 1.10 -2.67 3.42
C GLY A 24 2.42 -2.04 3.84
N VAL A 25 3.00 -2.55 4.94
CA VAL A 25 4.33 -2.14 5.41
C VAL A 25 5.32 -3.27 5.14
N ALA A 26 6.32 -2.98 4.32
CA ALA A 26 7.41 -3.88 3.98
C ALA A 26 8.69 -3.54 4.75
N PHE A 27 9.44 -4.58 5.13
CA PHE A 27 10.61 -4.47 5.98
C PHE A 27 11.82 -5.09 5.29
N PHE A 28 12.88 -4.30 5.12
CA PHE A 28 14.12 -4.74 4.49
C PHE A 28 15.24 -4.73 5.53
N ARG A 29 15.58 -5.90 6.06
CA ARG A 29 16.64 -6.03 7.07
C ARG A 29 18.00 -5.67 6.48
N VAL A 30 18.78 -4.89 7.21
CA VAL A 30 20.15 -4.49 6.85
C VAL A 30 21.09 -4.73 8.03
N PRO A 31 22.40 -4.92 7.78
CA PRO A 31 23.35 -5.25 8.85
C PRO A 31 23.66 -4.07 9.78
N THR A 32 23.57 -2.82 9.30
CA THR A 32 24.00 -1.63 10.06
C THR A 32 23.15 -0.40 9.74
N ALA A 33 23.13 0.59 10.64
CA ALA A 33 22.45 1.87 10.42
C ALA A 33 23.06 2.73 9.30
N ASP A 34 24.34 2.50 8.99
CA ASP A 34 25.08 3.19 7.93
C ASP A 34 24.99 2.47 6.58
N THR A 35 24.21 1.37 6.49
CA THR A 35 23.96 0.71 5.21
C THR A 35 23.32 1.75 4.27
N PRO A 36 23.86 1.96 3.06
CA PRO A 36 23.27 2.91 2.12
C PRO A 36 21.85 2.49 1.75
N PRO A 37 20.99 3.44 1.33
CA PRO A 37 19.65 3.13 0.84
C PRO A 37 19.74 2.02 -0.20
N PRO A 38 19.00 0.92 -0.03
CA PRO A 38 19.07 -0.16 -0.99
C PRO A 38 18.46 0.33 -2.32
N PHE A 39 18.97 -0.24 -3.41
CA PHE A 39 18.38 -0.11 -4.74
C PHE A 39 18.30 1.32 -5.32
N ASN A 40 19.24 2.21 -4.98
CA ASN A 40 19.21 3.62 -5.37
C ASN A 40 17.92 4.38 -4.96
N GLY A 41 17.16 3.83 -4.01
CA GLY A 41 15.85 4.34 -3.63
C GLY A 41 14.65 3.59 -4.24
N ASP A 42 14.89 2.68 -5.19
CA ASP A 42 13.85 1.96 -5.95
C ASP A 42 14.05 0.43 -5.90
N PRO A 43 13.35 -0.30 -5.02
CA PRO A 43 13.53 -1.71 -4.82
C PRO A 43 13.05 -2.50 -6.03
N PRO A 44 13.76 -3.58 -6.40
CA PRO A 44 13.30 -4.44 -7.47
C PRO A 44 12.02 -5.16 -7.00
N GLY A 45 11.11 -5.41 -7.95
CA GLY A 45 9.78 -5.96 -7.67
C GLY A 45 9.78 -7.34 -6.99
N ASP A 46 10.91 -8.06 -7.04
CA ASP A 46 11.14 -9.37 -6.44
C ASP A 46 11.68 -9.33 -5.00
N ALA A 47 12.15 -8.17 -4.51
CA ALA A 47 12.74 -8.04 -3.18
C ALA A 47 11.74 -8.12 -2.02
N VAL A 48 10.44 -8.29 -2.28
CA VAL A 48 9.40 -8.10 -1.25
C VAL A 48 8.54 -9.34 -1.04
N THR A 49 9.06 -10.21 -0.18
CA THR A 49 8.28 -11.27 0.47
C THR A 49 7.87 -10.90 1.90
N ASP A 50 8.52 -9.90 2.50
CA ASP A 50 8.31 -9.49 3.89
C ASP A 50 7.46 -8.20 3.97
N CYS A 51 6.16 -8.34 3.72
CA CYS A 51 5.18 -7.24 3.72
C CYS A 51 3.93 -7.63 4.52
N TYR A 52 3.47 -6.71 5.36
CA TYR A 52 2.31 -6.90 6.24
C TYR A 52 1.19 -5.97 5.80
N SER A 53 -0.01 -6.50 5.55
CA SER A 53 -1.21 -5.68 5.35
C SER A 53 -1.58 -5.01 6.68
N VAL A 54 -1.76 -3.70 6.66
CA VAL A 54 -2.06 -2.91 7.86
C VAL A 54 -3.39 -2.16 7.77
N TYR A 55 -3.92 -2.01 6.56
CA TYR A 55 -5.21 -1.37 6.33
C TYR A 55 -5.81 -1.86 5.02
N GLU A 56 -7.10 -2.14 5.06
CA GLU A 56 -7.88 -2.48 3.88
C GLU A 56 -9.31 -1.97 4.07
N SER A 57 -9.71 -1.04 3.20
CA SER A 57 -11.08 -0.58 3.08
C SER A 57 -11.35 -0.41 1.59
N VAL A 58 -12.21 -1.26 1.01
CA VAL A 58 -12.50 -1.24 -0.42
C VAL A 58 -13.99 -1.49 -0.63
N ASP A 59 -14.65 -0.51 -1.23
CA ASP A 59 -16.02 -0.62 -1.74
C ASP A 59 -16.06 -0.02 -3.15
N LEU A 60 -15.95 -0.88 -4.15
CA LEU A 60 -15.92 -0.46 -5.55
C LEU A 60 -17.29 0.04 -6.04
N ASP A 61 -18.37 -0.24 -5.32
CA ASP A 61 -19.73 0.18 -5.69
C ASP A 61 -20.09 1.54 -5.09
N ALA A 62 -19.46 1.93 -3.97
CA ALA A 62 -19.61 3.25 -3.37
C ALA A 62 -19.06 4.38 -4.25
N ASP A 63 -19.60 5.59 -4.10
CA ASP A 63 -19.06 6.78 -4.76
C ASP A 63 -17.69 7.18 -4.17
N SER A 64 -17.55 7.05 -2.86
CA SER A 64 -16.32 7.26 -2.11
C SER A 64 -16.36 6.52 -0.77
N ILE A 65 -15.19 6.23 -0.21
CA ILE A 65 -15.05 5.78 1.18
C ILE A 65 -14.44 6.88 2.05
N GLU A 66 -14.73 6.83 3.35
CA GLU A 66 -14.03 7.63 4.34
C GLU A 66 -12.75 6.89 4.76
N ILE A 67 -11.61 7.57 4.66
CA ILE A 67 -10.30 7.04 5.06
C ILE A 67 -9.84 7.89 6.26
N PRO A 68 -9.50 7.27 7.40
CA PRO A 68 -9.04 8.01 8.57
C PRO A 68 -7.70 8.71 8.29
N ASP A 69 -7.59 9.98 8.70
CA ASP A 69 -6.35 10.78 8.56
C ASP A 69 -5.11 10.11 9.19
N LEU A 70 -5.34 9.31 10.24
CA LEU A 70 -4.33 8.56 10.96
C LEU A 70 -4.75 7.09 11.08
N ILE A 71 -3.96 6.20 10.49
CA ILE A 71 -4.24 4.77 10.41
C ILE A 71 -3.25 4.03 11.33
N PRO A 72 -3.68 3.56 12.52
CA PRO A 72 -2.79 2.86 13.44
C PRO A 72 -2.49 1.44 12.93
N PHE A 73 -1.30 0.94 13.25
CA PHE A 73 -0.92 -0.44 12.97
C PHE A 73 -0.07 -1.03 14.12
N SER A 74 -0.06 -2.37 14.20
CA SER A 74 0.75 -3.12 15.15
C SER A 74 1.27 -4.39 14.47
N ILE A 75 2.59 -4.55 14.39
CA ILE A 75 3.24 -5.65 13.65
C ILE A 75 4.22 -6.38 14.57
N VAL A 76 4.16 -7.71 14.61
CA VAL A 76 5.14 -8.52 15.33
C VAL A 76 6.41 -8.64 14.50
N ARG A 77 7.56 -8.20 15.04
CA ARG A 77 8.83 -8.13 14.32
C ARG A 77 10.03 -8.48 15.20
N GLU A 78 11.00 -9.19 14.64
CA GLU A 78 12.28 -9.41 15.32
C GLU A 78 13.03 -8.08 15.54
N PRO A 79 13.79 -7.92 16.64
CA PRO A 79 14.72 -6.82 16.78
C PRO A 79 15.73 -6.79 15.63
N GLY A 80 16.05 -5.59 15.14
CA GLY A 80 17.00 -5.43 14.04
C GLY A 80 16.92 -4.07 13.37
N ILE A 81 17.72 -3.87 12.33
CA ILE A 81 17.79 -2.61 11.59
C ILE A 81 17.15 -2.82 10.22
N TYR A 82 16.15 -2.01 9.89
CA TYR A 82 15.28 -2.21 8.73
C TYR A 82 15.07 -0.91 7.95
N TYR A 83 15.14 -0.98 6.62
CA TYR A 83 14.41 0.00 5.82
C TYR A 83 12.93 -0.35 5.82
N LEU A 84 12.07 0.67 5.95
CA LEU A 84 10.63 0.51 5.86
C LEU A 84 10.12 1.11 4.56
N GLN A 85 9.22 0.39 3.90
CA GLN A 85 8.49 0.88 2.73
C GLN A 85 7.00 0.73 3.00
N LEU A 86 6.25 1.80 2.77
CA LEU A 86 4.80 1.75 2.68
C LEU A 86 4.41 1.48 1.23
N ARG A 87 3.51 0.53 1.03
CA ARG A 87 2.91 0.19 -0.26
C ARG A 87 1.44 0.53 -0.20
N ALA A 88 0.98 1.35 -1.12
CA ALA A 88 -0.41 1.77 -1.17
C ALA A 88 -1.04 1.38 -2.49
N VAL A 89 -2.28 0.90 -2.44
CA VAL A 89 -3.13 0.70 -3.60
C VAL A 89 -4.38 1.53 -3.39
N LEU A 90 -4.58 2.55 -4.23
CA LEU A 90 -5.74 3.42 -4.19
C LEU A 90 -6.68 3.07 -5.34
N TYR A 91 -7.91 2.71 -5.00
CA TYR A 91 -8.94 2.35 -5.96
C TYR A 91 -9.77 3.58 -6.27
N ARG A 92 -9.78 4.00 -7.54
CA ARG A 92 -10.42 5.23 -8.00
C ARG A 92 -11.40 4.94 -9.12
N PHE A 93 -12.41 5.79 -9.24
CA PHE A 93 -13.32 5.79 -10.39
C PHE A 93 -13.17 7.09 -11.15
N HIS A 94 -12.89 6.99 -12.44
CA HIS A 94 -12.64 8.15 -13.29
C HIS A 94 -13.09 7.85 -14.72
N ASN A 95 -13.81 8.78 -15.36
CA ASN A 95 -14.32 8.65 -16.73
C ASN A 95 -15.00 7.29 -17.03
N GLY A 96 -15.83 6.80 -16.10
CA GLY A 96 -16.57 5.55 -16.27
C GLY A 96 -15.76 4.27 -16.04
N LYS A 97 -14.52 4.37 -15.55
CA LYS A 97 -13.60 3.23 -15.35
C LYS A 97 -13.07 3.18 -13.93
N HIS A 98 -12.80 1.95 -13.47
CA HIS A 98 -12.06 1.71 -12.23
C HIS A 98 -10.57 1.65 -12.51
N PHE A 99 -9.80 2.30 -11.64
CA PHE A 99 -8.34 2.29 -11.63
C PHE A 99 -7.85 1.82 -10.27
N ALA A 100 -6.75 1.10 -10.27
CA ALA A 100 -5.96 0.82 -9.07
C ALA A 100 -4.60 1.51 -9.26
N GLN A 101 -4.35 2.57 -8.52
CA GLN A 101 -3.08 3.29 -8.52
C GLN A 101 -2.19 2.70 -7.44
N VAL A 102 -1.02 2.20 -7.82
CA VAL A 102 -0.06 1.57 -6.91
C VAL A 102 1.08 2.55 -6.67
N GLU A 103 1.30 2.89 -5.41
CA GLU A 103 2.38 3.79 -4.98
C GLU A 103 3.26 3.12 -3.93
N GLN A 104 4.53 3.51 -3.92
CA GLN A 104 5.51 3.03 -2.96
C GLN A 104 6.22 4.21 -2.30
N PHE A 105 6.28 4.22 -0.98
CA PHE A 105 6.88 5.30 -0.20
C PHE A 105 7.97 4.74 0.70
N PHE A 106 9.21 5.18 0.51
CA PHE A 106 10.29 4.85 1.43
C PHE A 106 10.25 5.74 2.65
N PHE A 107 10.22 5.10 3.81
CA PHE A 107 10.34 5.81 5.06
C PHE A 107 11.80 6.13 5.35
N THR A 108 12.11 7.43 5.22
CA THR A 108 13.43 8.02 5.51
C THR A 108 14.57 7.49 4.62
N ARG A 109 15.73 8.16 4.68
CA ARG A 109 16.94 7.77 3.93
C ARG A 109 17.86 6.85 4.73
N ARG A 110 17.52 6.53 5.98
CA ARG A 110 18.32 5.68 6.88
C ARG A 110 17.44 4.56 7.42
N PRO A 111 17.98 3.37 7.68
CA PRO A 111 17.19 2.30 8.23
C PRO A 111 16.85 2.61 9.70
N LEU A 112 15.70 2.11 10.14
CA LEU A 112 15.19 2.22 11.49
C LEU A 112 15.62 1.01 12.31
N GLU A 113 16.13 1.26 13.52
CA GLU A 113 16.35 0.20 14.49
C GLU A 113 15.05 -0.12 15.25
N ILE A 114 14.56 -1.34 15.09
CA ILE A 114 13.44 -1.86 15.86
C ILE A 114 14.02 -2.51 17.12
N SER A 115 13.78 -1.87 18.26
CA SER A 115 14.20 -2.29 19.59
C SER A 115 13.04 -2.12 20.58
N ALA A 116 13.17 -2.68 21.79
CA ALA A 116 12.11 -2.62 22.80
C ALA A 116 11.83 -1.19 23.30
N GLU A 117 12.75 -0.26 23.07
CA GLU A 117 12.67 1.15 23.48
C GLU A 117 12.21 2.07 22.34
N LEU A 118 11.96 1.52 21.15
CA LEU A 118 11.56 2.31 20.00
C LEU A 118 10.22 3.01 20.28
N PRO A 119 10.14 4.36 20.18
CA PRO A 119 8.89 5.08 20.33
C PRO A 119 7.95 4.79 19.15
N LEU A 120 6.66 5.08 19.33
CA LEU A 120 5.66 4.98 18.27
C LEU A 120 6.10 5.80 17.05
N VAL A 121 6.12 5.16 15.87
CA VAL A 121 6.56 5.77 14.61
C VAL A 121 5.35 6.21 13.80
N THR A 122 5.41 7.40 13.21
CA THR A 122 4.45 7.85 12.19
C THR A 122 5.08 7.82 10.81
N LEU A 123 4.53 7.03 9.90
CA LEU A 123 4.93 6.92 8.50
C LEU A 123 4.12 7.93 7.67
N PRO A 124 4.75 8.98 7.09
CA PRO A 124 4.05 9.90 6.19
C PRO A 124 3.77 9.22 4.84
N MET A 125 2.56 9.43 4.33
CA MET A 125 2.13 9.04 3.00
C MET A 125 1.60 10.27 2.26
N GLU A 126 2.48 10.98 1.56
CA GLU A 126 2.07 12.10 0.72
C GLU A 126 1.72 11.58 -0.67
N TRP A 127 0.43 11.65 -1.04
CA TRP A 127 0.00 11.19 -2.34
C TRP A 127 0.51 12.11 -3.44
N PRO A 128 1.08 11.58 -4.54
CA PRO A 128 1.59 12.42 -5.62
C PRO A 128 0.44 13.10 -6.37
N ASP A 129 0.63 14.38 -6.68
CA ASP A 129 -0.28 15.16 -7.54
C ASP A 129 0.03 14.89 -9.01
N ILE A 130 -0.28 13.66 -9.45
CA ILE A 130 -0.11 13.21 -10.84
C ILE A 130 -1.51 12.91 -11.41
N PRO A 131 -1.88 13.49 -12.57
CA PRO A 131 -3.12 13.15 -13.26
C PRO A 131 -3.21 11.65 -13.56
N LEU A 132 -4.40 11.08 -13.45
CA LEU A 132 -4.61 9.64 -13.70
C LEU A 132 -4.21 9.23 -15.12
N GLU A 133 -4.31 10.16 -16.07
CA GLU A 133 -3.97 10.01 -17.48
C GLU A 133 -2.45 9.88 -17.70
N ASP A 134 -1.66 10.44 -16.80
CA ASP A 134 -0.20 10.48 -16.86
C ASP A 134 0.44 9.31 -16.10
N LEU A 135 -0.35 8.55 -15.32
CA LEU A 135 0.13 7.36 -14.63
C LEU A 135 0.39 6.22 -15.63
N GLY A 136 1.55 5.58 -15.50
CA GLY A 136 1.88 4.36 -16.23
C GLY A 136 0.85 3.26 -15.93
N VAL A 137 0.35 2.60 -16.97
CA VAL A 137 -0.61 1.49 -16.82
C VAL A 137 0.14 0.16 -16.69
N ASP A 138 0.31 -0.32 -15.46
CA ASP A 138 0.78 -1.68 -15.21
C ASP A 138 -0.38 -2.68 -15.32
N GLY A 139 -0.73 -3.01 -16.56
CA GLY A 139 -1.65 -4.10 -16.89
C GLY A 139 -3.13 -3.72 -16.86
N THR A 140 -3.85 -4.05 -17.95
CA THR A 140 -5.31 -3.90 -18.01
C THR A 140 -5.99 -5.19 -17.52
N VAL A 141 -6.53 -5.19 -16.30
CA VAL A 141 -7.49 -6.25 -15.90
C VAL A 141 -8.84 -5.89 -16.51
N LYS A 142 -9.17 -6.50 -17.65
CA LYS A 142 -10.54 -6.45 -18.18
C LYS A 142 -11.40 -7.36 -17.30
N PRO A 143 -12.36 -6.83 -16.51
CA PRO A 143 -13.31 -7.69 -15.82
C PRO A 143 -14.04 -8.52 -16.88
N LYS A 144 -13.91 -9.85 -16.82
CA LYS A 144 -14.73 -10.75 -17.63
C LYS A 144 -16.16 -10.54 -17.14
N ARG A 145 -16.93 -9.72 -17.87
CA ARG A 145 -18.36 -9.56 -17.70
C ARG A 145 -18.95 -10.98 -17.73
N LYS A 146 -19.40 -11.51 -16.58
CA LYS A 146 -20.27 -12.69 -16.58
C LYS A 146 -21.56 -12.22 -17.24
N LEU A 147 -21.72 -12.53 -18.53
CA LEU A 147 -22.99 -12.38 -19.20
C LEU A 147 -24.04 -13.14 -18.37
N PRO A 148 -25.17 -12.52 -17.98
CA PRO A 148 -26.29 -13.27 -17.47
C PRO A 148 -26.74 -14.20 -18.61
N TRP A 149 -26.83 -15.50 -18.32
CA TRP A 149 -27.39 -16.46 -19.26
C TRP A 149 -28.73 -15.95 -19.80
N PRO A 150 -28.98 -15.94 -21.12
CA PRO A 150 -30.34 -15.77 -21.58
C PRO A 150 -31.07 -17.10 -21.39
N LEU A 151 -32.00 -17.09 -20.44
CA LEU A 151 -33.25 -17.85 -20.55
C LEU A 151 -33.98 -17.36 -21.82
N THR A 152 -33.98 -18.18 -22.87
CA THR A 152 -35.09 -18.20 -23.84
C THR A 152 -35.32 -19.62 -24.32
N TRP A 153 -36.46 -20.16 -23.88
CA TRP A 153 -37.19 -21.24 -24.52
C TRP A 153 -37.67 -20.83 -25.92
N VAL A 154 -37.90 -21.83 -26.79
CA VAL A 154 -39.02 -22.00 -27.75
C VAL A 154 -38.58 -22.59 -29.12
N LEU A 155 -39.00 -23.85 -29.32
CA LEU A 155 -39.60 -24.47 -30.52
C LEU A 155 -39.07 -24.13 -31.93
N ARG A 156 -38.41 -25.11 -32.57
CA ARG A 156 -38.99 -25.94 -33.66
C ARG A 156 -38.08 -27.09 -34.03
#